data_AF-A0AB39XQD4-F1
#
_entry.id   AF-A0AB39XQD4-F1
#
_cell.length_a   1.000
_cell.length_b   1.000
_cell.length_c   1.000
_cell.angle_alpha   90.00
_cell.angle_beta   90.00
_cell.angle_gamma   90.00
#
_symmetry.space_group_name_H-M   'P 1'
#
loop_
_entity.id
_entity.type
_entity.pdbx_description
1 polymer ?
#
loop_
_entity_poly.entity_id
_entity_poly.type
_entity_poly.pdbx_seq_one_letter_code
_entity_poly.pdbx_strand_id
1 'polypeptide(L)'
;MGEQLDLLEEIIGQSAFTSNEGTRGEQRWRAGALSVPPQFERAKAARAAPVQAEFTPPPANASAPAAAPAGPGEPPAVPRVVTTPDELLDLIRRRRDALSLTHESIDHLTGWASGYASKVLSPEPLRRLGPQSLSLILGALALGIARVEFVEDPEIAARMRSRWVPRLRPKMRPRRTRGALLEMAAERNVGASNSEK
;
A
#
# COMPACT_ATOMS: atom_id res chain seq x y z
N MET A 1 -2.64 -39.09 32.20
CA MET A 1 -3.45 -38.34 31.23
C MET A 1 -4.30 -37.22 31.87
N GLY A 2 -4.11 -36.88 33.16
CA GLY A 2 -4.84 -35.77 33.80
C GLY A 2 -4.20 -34.40 33.62
N GLU A 3 -2.88 -34.32 33.55
CA GLU A 3 -2.15 -33.04 33.62
C GLU A 3 -2.14 -32.22 32.31
N GLN A 4 -2.54 -32.79 31.18
CA GLN A 4 -2.65 -32.04 29.91
C GLN A 4 -3.96 -31.26 29.79
N LEU A 5 -4.98 -31.58 30.60
CA LEU A 5 -6.26 -30.87 30.57
C LEU A 5 -6.24 -29.60 31.44
N ASP A 6 -5.48 -29.59 32.54
CA ASP A 6 -5.34 -28.41 33.40
C ASP A 6 -4.63 -27.25 32.67
N LEU A 7 -3.67 -27.56 31.79
CA LEU A 7 -2.94 -26.54 31.03
C LEU A 7 -3.79 -25.83 29.97
N LEU A 8 -4.89 -26.45 29.52
CA LEU A 8 -5.81 -25.87 28.54
C LEU A 8 -6.85 -24.94 29.20
N GLU A 9 -7.24 -25.20 30.46
CA GLU A 9 -8.11 -24.29 31.21
C GLU A 9 -7.38 -22.99 31.62
N GLU A 10 -6.08 -23.05 31.88
CA GLU A 10 -5.28 -21.87 32.25
C GLU A 10 -5.11 -20.87 31.09
N ILE A 11 -5.03 -21.35 29.85
CA ILE A 11 -4.91 -20.51 28.65
C ILE A 11 -6.23 -19.76 28.36
N ILE A 12 -7.39 -20.34 28.69
CA ILE A 12 -8.69 -19.67 28.49
C ILE A 12 -8.87 -18.52 29.50
N GLY A 13 -8.30 -18.62 30.70
CA GLY A 13 -8.36 -17.58 31.74
C GLY A 13 -7.64 -16.26 31.39
N GLN A 14 -6.64 -16.29 30.51
CA GLN A 14 -5.85 -15.09 30.16
C GLN A 14 -6.48 -14.18 29.11
N SER A 15 -7.63 -14.55 28.54
CA SER A 15 -8.28 -13.81 27.44
C SER A 15 -9.48 -12.93 27.87
N ALA A 16 -9.62 -12.66 29.16
CA ALA A 16 -10.57 -11.67 29.67
C ALA A 16 -10.02 -10.24 29.47
N PHE A 17 -10.12 -9.73 28.24
CA PHE A 17 -9.88 -8.32 27.94
C PHE A 17 -11.03 -7.49 28.53
N THR A 18 -10.79 -6.86 29.68
CA THR A 18 -11.74 -5.92 30.29
C THR A 18 -11.79 -4.66 29.43
N SER A 19 -12.91 -4.45 28.75
CA SER A 19 -13.19 -3.22 28.03
C SER A 19 -13.40 -2.11 29.07
N ASN A 20 -12.48 -1.15 29.12
CA ASN A 20 -12.56 -0.01 30.03
C ASN A 20 -13.61 0.99 29.50
N GLU A 21 -14.87 0.77 29.85
CA GLU A 21 -15.97 1.72 29.64
C GLU A 21 -15.90 2.84 30.68
N GLY A 22 -14.98 3.77 30.49
CA GLY A 22 -14.85 4.92 31.37
C GLY A 22 -14.33 6.14 30.63
N THR A 23 -15.11 7.23 30.70
CA THR A 23 -14.73 8.61 30.34
C THR A 23 -14.78 9.01 28.86
N ARG A 24 -15.99 8.94 28.26
CA ARG A 24 -16.41 9.96 27.27
C ARG A 24 -16.74 11.26 28.00
N GLY A 25 -15.69 11.96 28.44
CA GLY A 25 -15.78 13.34 28.92
C GLY A 25 -15.66 14.31 27.74
N GLU A 26 -16.62 15.22 27.62
CA GLU A 26 -16.70 16.29 26.63
C GLU A 26 -15.39 17.09 26.50
N GLN A 27 -14.62 16.87 25.43
CA GLN A 27 -13.59 17.82 25.05
C GLN A 27 -14.18 18.84 24.08
N ARG A 28 -14.78 19.87 24.68
CA ARG A 28 -15.08 21.17 24.06
C ARG A 28 -13.81 21.70 23.40
N TRP A 29 -13.89 21.88 22.09
CA TRP A 29 -12.96 22.66 21.29
C TRP A 29 -12.98 24.12 21.79
N ARG A 30 -12.10 24.47 22.73
CA ARG A 30 -11.76 25.86 23.02
C ARG A 30 -10.53 26.23 22.21
N ALA A 31 -10.77 27.10 21.23
CA ALA A 31 -9.76 27.90 20.57
C ALA A 31 -8.96 28.73 21.60
N GLY A 32 -7.66 28.83 21.39
CA GLY A 32 -6.80 29.83 22.03
C GLY A 32 -5.98 29.34 23.22
N ALA A 33 -4.83 28.74 22.92
CA ALA A 33 -3.55 28.99 23.61
C ALA A 33 -2.49 28.06 23.01
N LEU A 34 -1.51 28.65 22.32
CA LEU A 34 -0.23 28.04 22.01
C LEU A 34 0.51 27.78 23.35
N SER A 35 0.15 26.71 24.04
CA SER A 35 0.82 26.22 25.23
C SER A 35 1.69 25.05 24.81
N VAL A 36 2.98 25.34 24.57
CA VAL A 36 3.99 24.30 24.42
C VAL A 36 4.05 23.55 25.76
N PRO A 37 3.83 22.22 25.79
CA PRO A 37 3.85 21.47 27.04
C PRO A 37 5.25 21.56 27.70
N PRO A 38 5.32 21.74 29.05
CA PRO A 38 6.53 22.12 29.79
C PRO A 38 7.66 21.07 29.78
N GLN A 39 7.44 19.88 29.22
CA GLN A 39 8.45 18.84 29.09
C GLN A 39 9.41 19.00 27.90
N PHE A 40 9.22 20.03 27.06
CA PHE A 40 10.21 20.40 26.02
C PHE A 40 11.22 21.46 26.47
N GLU A 41 11.09 22.02 27.67
CA GLU A 41 12.10 22.91 28.25
C GLU A 41 13.12 22.12 29.08
N ARG A 42 14.10 21.49 28.42
CA ARG A 42 15.48 21.28 28.89
C ARG A 42 16.18 20.16 28.11
N ALA A 43 16.96 20.54 27.11
CA ALA A 43 18.21 19.86 26.77
C ALA A 43 19.10 20.79 25.94
N LYS A 44 19.55 21.92 26.53
CA LYS A 44 20.70 22.66 26.01
C LYS A 44 21.97 21.91 26.49
N ALA A 45 22.18 20.72 25.95
CA ALA A 45 23.44 20.00 26.13
C ALA A 45 24.50 20.73 25.30
N ALA A 46 25.53 21.25 25.97
CA ALA A 46 26.72 21.76 25.33
C ALA A 46 27.32 20.64 24.48
N ARG A 47 27.17 20.75 23.16
CA ARG A 47 27.84 19.86 22.21
C ARG A 47 29.33 20.20 22.29
N ALA A 48 30.11 19.33 22.94
CA ALA A 48 31.56 19.35 22.84
C ALA A 48 31.94 19.35 21.35
N ALA A 49 32.92 20.19 20.98
CA ALA A 49 33.45 20.25 19.64
C ALA A 49 33.82 18.84 19.17
N PRO A 50 33.44 18.42 17.94
CA PRO A 50 33.90 17.15 17.42
C PRO A 50 35.43 17.21 17.36
N VAL A 51 36.07 16.36 18.15
CA VAL A 51 37.46 15.95 17.95
C VAL A 51 37.52 15.50 16.49
N GLN A 52 38.30 16.20 15.68
CA GLN A 52 38.56 15.80 14.31
C GLN A 52 39.21 14.43 14.37
N ALA A 53 38.42 13.38 14.16
CA ALA A 53 38.95 12.05 13.93
C ALA A 53 39.77 12.16 12.65
N GLU A 54 41.08 12.02 12.79
CA GLU A 54 42.03 11.95 11.69
C GLU A 54 41.48 10.95 10.66
N PHE A 55 41.08 11.48 9.50
CA PHE A 55 40.72 10.69 8.36
C PHE A 55 42.00 10.02 7.87
N THR A 56 42.29 8.84 8.42
CA THR A 56 43.30 7.95 7.86
C THR A 56 42.73 7.45 6.53
N PRO A 57 43.33 7.81 5.39
CA PRO A 57 42.89 7.26 4.11
C PRO A 57 43.04 5.73 4.21
N PRO A 58 42.00 4.94 3.86
CA PRO A 58 42.14 3.50 3.82
C PRO A 58 43.29 3.16 2.85
N PRO A 59 44.13 2.16 3.17
CA PRO A 59 45.18 1.74 2.26
C PRO A 59 44.55 1.39 0.91
N ALA A 60 45.11 1.96 -0.15
CA ALA A 60 44.69 1.83 -1.54
C ALA A 60 44.93 0.40 -2.11
N ASN A 61 44.52 -0.63 -1.36
CA ASN A 61 44.63 -2.04 -1.67
C ASN A 61 43.29 -2.74 -1.45
N ALA A 62 42.21 -2.18 -1.99
CA ALA A 62 41.02 -2.97 -2.30
C ALA A 62 41.19 -3.42 -3.75
N SER A 63 41.74 -4.64 -3.90
CA SER A 63 41.72 -5.38 -5.15
C SER A 63 40.36 -5.23 -5.80
N ALA A 64 40.35 -4.71 -7.02
CA ALA A 64 39.19 -4.75 -7.89
C ALA A 64 38.66 -6.20 -7.89
N PRO A 65 37.39 -6.45 -7.52
CA PRO A 65 36.82 -7.75 -7.77
C PRO A 65 36.84 -7.92 -9.28
N ALA A 66 37.57 -8.97 -9.69
CA ALA A 66 37.67 -9.42 -11.06
C ALA A 66 36.29 -9.38 -11.71
N ALA A 67 36.25 -8.79 -12.91
CA ALA A 67 35.09 -8.70 -13.78
C ALA A 67 34.21 -9.94 -13.64
N ALA A 68 33.04 -9.77 -13.01
CA ALA A 68 31.98 -10.74 -13.12
C ALA A 68 31.73 -10.96 -14.62
N PRO A 69 31.65 -12.20 -15.11
CA PRO A 69 31.47 -12.46 -16.51
C PRO A 69 30.20 -11.73 -16.96
N ALA A 70 30.35 -10.83 -17.92
CA ALA A 70 29.24 -10.24 -18.64
C ALA A 70 28.39 -11.40 -19.18
N GLY A 71 27.33 -11.74 -18.42
CA GLY A 71 26.40 -12.78 -18.79
C GLY A 71 25.82 -12.42 -20.16
N PRO A 72 25.58 -13.42 -21.03
CA PRO A 72 25.05 -13.18 -22.37
C PRO A 72 23.81 -12.30 -22.25
N GLY A 73 23.85 -11.14 -22.92
CA GLY A 73 22.76 -10.17 -22.94
C GLY A 73 21.46 -10.89 -23.26
N GLU A 74 20.59 -10.97 -22.26
CA GLU A 74 19.34 -11.70 -22.37
C GLU A 74 18.51 -11.08 -23.50
N PRO A 75 18.00 -11.89 -24.46
CA PRO A 75 17.26 -11.37 -25.59
C PRO A 75 16.07 -10.51 -25.12
N PRO A 76 15.68 -9.49 -25.90
CA PRO A 76 14.66 -8.53 -25.49
C PRO A 76 13.34 -9.22 -25.14
N ALA A 77 12.95 -9.05 -23.88
CA ALA A 77 11.59 -9.07 -23.33
C ALA A 77 10.70 -10.26 -23.76
N VAL A 78 11.14 -11.48 -23.48
CA VAL A 78 10.21 -12.62 -23.44
C VAL A 78 9.22 -12.39 -22.29
N PRO A 79 7.90 -12.45 -22.53
CA PRO A 79 6.92 -12.32 -21.45
C PRO A 79 7.10 -13.46 -20.45
N ARG A 80 7.29 -13.10 -19.17
CA ARG A 80 7.40 -14.06 -18.06
C ARG A 80 6.09 -14.05 -17.26
N VAL A 81 5.59 -15.24 -16.94
CA VAL A 81 4.41 -15.40 -16.08
C VAL A 81 4.86 -15.27 -14.62
N VAL A 82 4.12 -14.47 -13.86
CA VAL A 82 4.38 -14.19 -12.45
C VAL A 82 3.11 -14.47 -11.69
N THR A 83 3.21 -15.26 -10.62
CA THR A 83 2.07 -15.68 -9.80
C THR A 83 2.07 -15.01 -8.43
N THR A 84 3.25 -14.65 -7.92
CA THR A 84 3.41 -14.05 -6.59
C THR A 84 4.03 -12.65 -6.64
N PRO A 85 3.76 -11.79 -5.65
CA PRO A 85 4.41 -10.49 -5.54
C PRO A 85 5.94 -10.57 -5.39
N ASP A 86 6.44 -11.64 -4.78
CA ASP A 86 7.89 -11.83 -4.57
C ASP A 86 8.60 -12.20 -5.87
N GLU A 87 7.99 -13.05 -6.70
CA GLU A 87 8.46 -13.32 -8.07
C GLU A 87 8.52 -12.04 -8.91
N LEU A 88 7.54 -11.13 -8.76
CA LEU A 88 7.55 -9.83 -9.44
C LEU A 88 8.75 -8.99 -9.01
N LEU A 89 9.01 -8.92 -7.70
CA LEU A 89 10.16 -8.19 -7.15
C LEU A 89 11.48 -8.79 -7.63
N ASP A 90 11.59 -10.11 -7.71
CA ASP A 90 12.79 -10.78 -8.19
C ASP A 90 13.06 -10.49 -9.67
N LEU A 91 12.01 -10.42 -10.51
CA LEU A 91 12.18 -9.98 -11.89
C LEU A 91 12.67 -8.54 -12.00
N ILE A 92 12.15 -7.65 -11.17
CA ILE A 92 12.60 -6.25 -11.10
C ILE A 92 14.08 -6.18 -10.68
N ARG A 93 14.48 -6.95 -9.67
CA ARG A 93 15.89 -7.04 -9.21
C ARG A 93 16.80 -7.58 -10.31
N ARG A 94 16.43 -8.68 -10.97
CA ARG A 94 17.19 -9.24 -12.09
C ARG A 94 17.32 -8.24 -13.24
N ARG A 95 16.26 -7.49 -13.54
CA ARG A 95 16.31 -6.45 -14.59
C ARG A 95 17.24 -5.31 -14.21
N ARG A 96 17.18 -4.83 -12.97
CA ARG A 96 18.14 -3.84 -12.45
C ARG A 96 19.57 -4.34 -12.61
N ASP A 97 19.83 -5.58 -12.19
CA ASP A 97 21.18 -6.17 -12.21
C ASP A 97 21.67 -6.36 -13.65
N ALA A 98 20.79 -6.78 -14.57
CA ALA A 98 21.09 -6.87 -16.00
C ALA A 98 21.42 -5.51 -16.64
N LEU A 99 20.80 -4.43 -16.16
CA LEU A 99 21.10 -3.05 -16.58
C LEU A 99 22.27 -2.44 -15.80
N SER A 100 22.81 -3.15 -14.80
CA SER A 100 23.87 -2.66 -13.90
C SER A 100 23.54 -1.30 -13.24
N LEU A 101 22.26 -1.08 -12.91
CA LEU A 101 21.80 0.16 -12.27
C LEU A 101 21.95 0.10 -10.75
N THR A 102 22.42 1.20 -10.15
CA THR A 102 22.45 1.36 -8.69
C THR A 102 21.07 1.73 -8.16
N HIS A 103 20.83 1.56 -6.85
CA HIS A 103 19.59 2.00 -6.21
C HIS A 103 19.42 3.52 -6.30
N GLU A 104 20.51 4.28 -6.16
CA GLU A 104 20.49 5.74 -6.26
C GLU A 104 20.10 6.22 -7.67
N SER A 105 20.60 5.55 -8.72
CA SER A 105 20.20 5.84 -10.09
C SER A 105 18.70 5.58 -10.30
N ILE A 106 18.16 4.50 -9.72
CA ILE A 106 16.72 4.21 -9.79
C ILE A 106 15.94 5.31 -9.08
N ASP A 107 16.34 5.69 -7.85
CA ASP A 107 15.66 6.75 -7.09
C ASP A 107 15.62 8.07 -7.88
N HIS A 108 16.71 8.44 -8.55
CA HIS A 108 16.77 9.62 -9.40
C HIS A 108 15.85 9.51 -10.63
N LEU A 109 15.85 8.36 -11.32
CA LEU A 109 15.00 8.13 -12.49
C LEU A 109 13.51 8.16 -12.15
N THR A 110 13.12 7.64 -11.00
CA THR A 110 11.73 7.60 -10.54
C THR A 110 11.28 8.87 -9.82
N GLY A 111 12.20 9.77 -9.48
CA GLY A 111 11.94 10.94 -8.64
C GLY A 111 11.61 10.57 -7.18
N TRP A 112 12.19 9.48 -6.67
CA TRP A 112 12.02 9.05 -5.28
C TRP A 112 13.01 9.72 -4.35
N ALA A 113 12.70 9.68 -3.05
CA ALA A 113 13.66 10.06 -2.02
C ALA A 113 14.84 9.07 -2.00
N SER A 114 16.05 9.58 -1.79
CA SER A 114 17.26 8.75 -1.72
C SER A 114 17.13 7.60 -0.71
N GLY A 115 17.49 6.40 -1.14
CA GLY A 115 17.44 5.17 -0.36
C GLY A 115 16.06 4.52 -0.31
N TYR A 116 15.06 5.04 -1.03
CA TYR A 116 13.76 4.41 -1.12
C TYR A 116 13.84 3.09 -1.90
N ALA A 117 14.53 3.08 -3.05
CA ALA A 117 14.77 1.87 -3.83
C ALA A 117 15.46 0.78 -3.00
N SER A 118 16.41 1.14 -2.14
CA SER A 118 17.08 0.16 -1.25
C SER A 118 16.13 -0.48 -0.25
N LYS A 119 15.12 0.24 0.27
CA LYS A 119 14.12 -0.30 1.22
C LYS A 119 13.11 -1.25 0.56
N VAL A 120 12.88 -1.04 -0.73
CA VAL A 120 11.87 -1.77 -1.51
C VAL A 120 12.47 -2.96 -2.24
N LEU A 121 13.69 -2.82 -2.76
CA LEU A 121 14.38 -3.84 -3.54
C LEU A 121 15.38 -4.67 -2.71
N SER A 122 15.49 -4.44 -1.40
CA SER A 122 16.27 -5.28 -0.49
C SER A 122 15.74 -6.71 -0.49
N PRO A 123 16.58 -7.76 -0.36
CA PRO A 123 16.17 -9.17 -0.40
C PRO A 123 14.94 -9.45 0.48
N GLU A 124 14.98 -8.98 1.71
CA GLU A 124 13.83 -8.82 2.59
C GLU A 124 13.32 -7.37 2.50
N PRO A 125 12.19 -7.11 1.82
CA PRO A 125 11.72 -5.75 1.58
C PRO A 125 11.20 -5.13 2.88
N LEU A 126 11.85 -4.06 3.33
CA LEU A 126 11.42 -3.30 4.51
C LEU A 126 10.12 -2.52 4.22
N ARG A 127 9.82 -2.28 2.93
CA ARG A 127 8.61 -1.60 2.49
C ARG A 127 8.04 -2.25 1.22
N ARG A 128 6.71 -2.43 1.18
CA ARG A 128 6.01 -2.97 0.01
C ARG A 128 5.85 -1.90 -1.08
N LEU A 129 5.92 -2.31 -2.34
CA LEU A 129 5.61 -1.47 -3.49
C LEU A 129 4.12 -1.08 -3.48
N GLY A 130 3.85 0.22 -3.43
CA GLY A 130 2.52 0.75 -3.70
C GLY A 130 2.22 0.78 -5.21
N PRO A 131 0.94 0.95 -5.62
CA PRO A 131 0.56 0.99 -7.04
C PRO A 131 1.27 2.08 -7.84
N GLN A 132 1.43 3.28 -7.26
CA GLN A 132 2.15 4.39 -7.89
C GLN A 132 3.64 4.12 -7.98
N SER A 133 4.24 3.54 -6.94
CA SER A 133 5.66 3.19 -6.96
C SER A 133 5.93 2.10 -8.02
N LEU A 134 5.01 1.14 -8.15
CA LEU A 134 5.13 0.08 -9.15
C LEU A 134 5.13 0.64 -10.58
N SER A 135 4.24 1.58 -10.92
CA SER A 135 4.24 2.15 -12.28
C SER A 135 5.52 2.94 -12.58
N LEU A 136 6.04 3.69 -11.61
CA LEU A 136 7.27 4.47 -11.77
C LEU A 136 8.50 3.57 -12.00
N ILE A 137 8.68 2.53 -11.19
CA ILE A 137 9.84 1.64 -11.33
C ILE A 137 9.78 0.80 -12.61
N LEU A 138 8.58 0.38 -13.03
CA LEU A 138 8.41 -0.31 -14.32
C LEU A 138 8.80 0.62 -15.48
N GLY A 139 8.37 1.89 -15.44
CA GLY A 139 8.78 2.90 -16.41
C GLY A 139 10.30 3.12 -16.44
N ALA A 140 10.92 3.26 -15.26
CA ALA A 140 12.37 3.48 -15.14
C ALA A 140 13.21 2.30 -15.67
N LEU A 141 12.71 1.06 -15.56
CA LEU A 141 13.39 -0.15 -16.03
C LEU A 141 12.97 -0.59 -17.44
N ALA A 142 12.14 0.22 -18.12
CA ALA A 142 11.52 -0.10 -19.40
C ALA A 142 10.80 -1.46 -19.41
N LEU A 143 10.11 -1.76 -18.32
CA LEU A 143 9.26 -2.94 -18.18
C LEU A 143 7.78 -2.55 -18.34
N GLY A 144 7.00 -3.46 -18.92
CA GLY A 144 5.55 -3.32 -19.06
C GLY A 144 4.83 -4.57 -18.60
N ILE A 145 3.58 -4.40 -18.16
CA ILE A 145 2.69 -5.53 -17.85
C ILE A 145 1.97 -5.91 -19.15
N ALA A 146 2.32 -7.07 -19.72
CA ALA A 146 1.74 -7.53 -20.99
C ALA A 146 0.37 -8.20 -20.81
N ARG A 147 0.19 -8.98 -19.74
CA ARG A 147 -1.04 -9.74 -19.47
C ARG A 147 -1.21 -9.90 -17.96
N VAL A 148 -2.45 -9.77 -17.48
CA VAL A 148 -2.85 -10.08 -16.11
C VAL A 148 -4.00 -11.07 -16.17
N GLU A 149 -3.83 -12.22 -15.53
CA GLU A 149 -4.86 -13.25 -15.44
C GLU A 149 -5.32 -13.35 -13.98
N PHE A 150 -6.64 -13.39 -13.78
CA PHE A 150 -7.23 -13.60 -12.47
C PHE A 150 -7.73 -15.04 -12.41
N VAL A 151 -7.09 -15.86 -11.58
CA VAL A 151 -7.51 -17.22 -11.30
C VAL A 151 -8.09 -17.25 -9.90
N GLU A 152 -9.34 -17.70 -9.77
CA GLU A 152 -9.99 -17.87 -8.47
C GLU A 152 -9.43 -19.13 -7.79
N ASP A 153 -8.90 -18.98 -6.59
CA ASP A 153 -8.54 -20.11 -5.74
C ASP A 153 -9.84 -20.76 -5.22
N PRO A 154 -10.15 -22.02 -5.62
CA PRO A 154 -11.42 -22.65 -5.29
C PRO A 154 -11.60 -22.89 -3.78
N GLU A 155 -10.51 -23.08 -3.03
CA GLU A 155 -10.55 -23.34 -1.59
C GLU A 155 -10.83 -22.06 -0.81
N ILE A 156 -10.15 -20.97 -1.18
CA ILE A 156 -10.41 -19.65 -0.58
C ILE A 156 -11.81 -19.17 -0.97
N ALA A 157 -12.20 -19.35 -2.23
CA ALA A 157 -13.53 -19.01 -2.71
C ALA A 157 -14.63 -19.73 -1.91
N ALA A 158 -14.50 -21.05 -1.70
CA ALA A 158 -15.46 -21.81 -0.91
C ALA A 158 -15.60 -21.25 0.52
N ARG A 159 -14.50 -20.87 1.16
CA ARG A 159 -14.50 -20.24 2.50
C ARG A 159 -15.14 -18.85 2.51
N MET A 160 -14.97 -18.08 1.43
CA MET A 160 -15.44 -16.69 1.36
C MET A 160 -16.89 -16.55 0.86
N ARG A 161 -17.41 -17.53 0.11
CA ARG A 161 -18.76 -17.50 -0.45
C ARG A 161 -19.86 -17.22 0.59
N SER A 162 -19.73 -17.76 1.80
CA SER A 162 -20.70 -17.52 2.89
C SER A 162 -20.67 -16.08 3.42
N ARG A 163 -19.54 -15.37 3.25
CA ARG A 163 -19.36 -13.98 3.70
C ARG A 163 -19.76 -12.95 2.64
N TRP A 164 -19.88 -13.36 1.38
CA TRP A 164 -20.26 -12.49 0.28
C TRP A 164 -21.77 -12.23 0.27
N VAL A 165 -22.23 -11.32 1.14
CA VAL A 165 -23.61 -10.82 1.10
C VAL A 165 -23.73 -9.82 -0.03
N PRO A 166 -24.54 -10.07 -1.08
CA PRO A 166 -24.73 -9.11 -2.16
C PRO A 166 -25.33 -7.82 -1.58
N ARG A 167 -24.66 -6.70 -1.82
CA ARG A 167 -25.18 -5.40 -1.40
C ARG A 167 -26.47 -5.11 -2.17
N LEU A 168 -27.59 -5.07 -1.45
CA LEU A 168 -28.85 -4.56 -1.99
C LEU A 168 -28.66 -3.08 -2.35
N ARG A 169 -28.50 -2.79 -3.64
CA ARG A 169 -28.58 -1.41 -4.11
C ARG A 169 -30.05 -0.99 -4.00
N PRO A 170 -30.38 0.11 -3.30
CA PRO A 170 -31.73 0.63 -3.35
C PRO A 170 -32.09 0.86 -4.81
N LYS A 171 -33.21 0.29 -5.26
CA LYS A 171 -33.75 0.56 -6.59
C LYS A 171 -34.09 2.04 -6.61
N MET A 172 -33.18 2.88 -7.12
CA MET A 172 -33.50 4.28 -7.35
C MET A 172 -34.72 4.31 -8.26
N ARG A 173 -35.76 5.03 -7.85
CA ARG A 173 -36.90 5.29 -8.74
C ARG A 173 -36.31 5.85 -10.03
N PRO A 174 -36.71 5.34 -11.21
CA PRO A 174 -36.24 5.91 -12.46
C PRO A 174 -36.46 7.41 -12.39
N ARG A 175 -35.40 8.18 -12.63
CA ARG A 175 -35.49 9.64 -12.67
C ARG A 175 -36.54 9.93 -13.74
N ARG A 176 -37.70 10.48 -13.35
CA ARG A 176 -38.73 10.87 -14.31
C ARG A 176 -38.05 11.80 -15.31
N THR A 177 -37.90 11.34 -16.54
CA THR A 177 -37.37 12.16 -17.61
C THR A 177 -38.33 13.32 -17.82
N ARG A 178 -37.81 14.47 -18.25
CA ARG A 178 -38.63 15.65 -18.50
C ARG A 178 -39.76 15.36 -19.49
N GLY A 179 -39.53 14.48 -20.48
CA GLY A 179 -40.54 13.99 -21.41
C GLY A 179 -41.72 13.30 -20.71
N ALA A 180 -41.45 12.36 -19.81
CA ALA A 180 -42.49 11.68 -19.04
C ALA A 180 -43.28 12.62 -18.11
N LEU A 181 -42.65 13.69 -17.61
CA LEU A 181 -43.36 14.73 -16.84
C LEU A 181 -44.24 15.61 -17.73
N LEU A 182 -43.81 15.90 -18.96
CA LEU A 182 -44.58 16.70 -19.93
C LEU A 182 -45.77 15.91 -20.48
N GLU A 183 -45.61 14.61 -20.77
CA GLU A 183 -46.71 13.73 -21.17
C GLU A 183 -47.76 13.60 -20.05
N MET A 184 -47.34 13.35 -18.81
CA MET A 184 -48.25 13.33 -17.65
C MET A 184 -48.96 14.68 -17.41
N ALA A 185 -48.33 15.81 -17.75
CA ALA A 185 -48.96 17.13 -17.65
C ALA A 185 -49.96 17.36 -18.79
N ALA A 186 -49.64 16.91 -20.01
CA ALA A 186 -50.54 16.99 -21.16
C ALA A 186 -51.82 16.17 -20.93
N GLU A 187 -51.70 14.94 -20.43
CA GLU A 187 -52.83 14.05 -20.13
C GLU A 187 -53.79 14.64 -19.07
N ARG A 188 -53.26 15.34 -18.05
CA ARG A 188 -54.10 16.03 -17.05
C ARG A 188 -54.90 17.18 -17.62
N ASN A 189 -54.35 17.92 -18.58
CA ASN A 189 -55.04 19.06 -19.20
C ASN A 189 -56.16 18.62 -20.15
N VAL A 190 -56.01 17.46 -20.81
CA VAL A 190 -57.06 16.91 -21.70
C VAL A 190 -58.30 16.49 -20.91
N GLY A 191 -58.13 15.89 -19.73
CA GLY A 191 -59.25 15.47 -18.87
C GLY A 191 -60.08 16.63 -18.31
N ALA A 192 -59.47 17.79 -18.03
CA ALA A 192 -60.18 18.96 -17.51
C ALA A 192 -61.08 19.64 -18.55
N SER A 193 -60.73 19.54 -19.84
CA SER A 193 -61.49 20.18 -20.93
C SER A 193 -62.78 19.44 -21.34
N ASN A 194 -62.94 18.18 -20.93
CA ASN A 194 -64.09 17.35 -21.32
C ASN A 194 -65.21 17.27 -20.26
N SER A 195 -65.06 17.93 -19.10
CA SER A 195 -66.09 17.95 -18.04
C SER A 195 -66.99 19.19 -18.04
N GLU A 196 -66.85 20.09 -19.01
CA GLU A 196 -67.63 21.34 -19.15
C GLU A 196 -68.70 21.31 -20.27
N LYS A 197 -69.02 20.11 -20.80
CA LYS A 197 -70.14 19.90 -21.73
C LYS A 197 -71.19 18.99 -21.11
#